data_AF-A0A5J6Z5D5-F1
#
_entry.id   AF-A0A5J6Z5D5-F1
#
_cell.length_a   1.000
_cell.length_b   1.000
_cell.length_c   1.000
_cell.angle_alpha   90.00
_cell.angle_beta   90.00
_cell.angle_gamma   90.00
#
_symmetry.space_group_name_H-M   'P 1'
#
loop_
_entity.id
_entity.type
_entity.pdbx_description
1 polymer ?
#
loop_
_entity_poly.entity_id
_entity_poly.type
_entity_poly.pdbx_seq_one_letter_code
_entity_poly.pdbx_strand_id
1 'polypeptide(L)'
;MSLGPWEILLIALVIFLLFGATRLPNAARSLGRSMRIFKSEMDEMKTDKKAQQAEQQAIEQQQPQAQNFVQPQQGQPQVQPQQQPAQPQRNYGQQDYPQQGQQ
;
A
#
# COMPACT_ATOMS: atom_id res chain seq x y z
N MET A 1 20.36 -44.54 11.22
CA MET A 1 18.94 -44.62 10.81
C MET A 1 18.56 -43.29 10.18
N SER A 2 18.25 -43.27 8.89
CA SER A 2 17.85 -42.06 8.17
C SER A 2 16.39 -41.78 8.47
N LEU A 3 16.04 -40.55 8.85
CA LEU A 3 14.64 -40.12 8.95
C LEU A 3 14.00 -40.26 7.58
N GLY A 4 13.24 -41.34 7.40
CA GLY A 4 12.60 -41.65 6.15
C GLY A 4 11.38 -40.75 5.92
N PRO A 5 10.84 -40.75 4.69
CA PRO A 5 9.55 -40.15 4.41
C PRO A 5 8.44 -40.65 5.36
N TRP A 6 8.58 -41.89 5.86
CA TRP A 6 7.65 -42.53 6.77
C TRP A 6 7.62 -41.88 8.16
N GLU A 7 8.78 -41.59 8.76
CA GLU A 7 8.86 -40.88 10.04
C GLU A 7 8.34 -39.44 9.93
N ILE A 8 8.63 -38.75 8.83
CA ILE A 8 8.09 -37.39 8.60
C ILE A 8 6.56 -37.41 8.54
N LEU A 9 5.97 -38.41 7.87
CA LEU A 9 4.52 -38.57 7.78
C LEU A 9 3.90 -38.79 9.17
N LEU A 10 4.52 -39.62 10.02
CA LEU A 10 4.07 -39.86 11.40
C LEU A 10 4.14 -38.59 12.25
N ILE A 11 5.24 -37.83 12.17
CA ILE A 11 5.38 -36.56 12.90
C ILE A 11 4.33 -35.55 12.42
N ALA A 12 4.13 -35.43 11.10
CA ALA A 12 3.11 -34.58 10.53
C ALA A 12 1.70 -34.97 11.00
N LEU A 13 1.40 -36.27 11.10
CA LEU A 13 0.14 -36.78 11.61
C LEU A 13 -0.09 -36.37 13.08
N VAL A 14 0.94 -36.50 13.93
CA VAL A 14 0.87 -36.08 15.34
C VAL A 14 0.60 -34.58 15.45
N ILE A 15 1.33 -33.75 14.69
CA ILE A 15 1.10 -32.29 14.64
C ILE A 15 -0.31 -31.99 14.13
N PHE A 16 -0.79 -32.72 13.12
CA PHE A 16 -2.14 -32.56 12.57
C PHE A 16 -3.23 -32.89 13.59
N LEU A 17 -3.01 -33.86 14.48
CA LEU A 17 -3.93 -34.18 15.57
C LEU A 17 -3.93 -33.11 16.67
N LEU A 18 -2.76 -32.57 17.04
CA LEU A 18 -2.64 -31.54 18.09
C LEU A 18 -3.20 -30.19 17.64
N PHE A 19 -2.89 -29.78 16.41
CA PHE A 19 -3.30 -28.48 15.88
C PHE A 19 -4.61 -28.54 15.09
N GLY A 20 -4.98 -29.70 14.57
CA GLY A 20 -6.20 -29.91 13.79
C GLY A 20 -6.05 -29.53 12.30
N ALA A 21 -7.00 -30.02 11.50
CA ALA A 21 -6.98 -29.92 10.04
C ALA A 21 -7.05 -28.49 9.49
N THR A 22 -7.51 -27.52 10.29
CA THR A 22 -7.73 -26.13 9.89
C THR A 22 -6.61 -25.18 10.30
N ARG A 23 -5.80 -25.52 11.32
CA ARG A 23 -4.75 -24.63 11.85
C ARG A 23 -3.45 -24.74 11.06
N LEU A 24 -3.01 -25.97 10.73
CA LEU A 24 -1.82 -26.20 9.91
C LEU A 24 -1.87 -25.48 8.53
N PRO A 25 -2.94 -25.62 7.72
CA PRO A 25 -2.99 -24.95 6.41
C PRO A 25 -3.13 -23.43 6.53
N ASN A 26 -3.78 -22.92 7.59
CA ASN A 26 -3.84 -21.47 7.83
C ASN A 26 -2.48 -20.90 8.18
N ALA A 27 -1.74 -21.55 9.09
CA ALA A 27 -0.39 -21.16 9.46
C ALA A 27 0.53 -21.19 8.22
N ALA A 28 0.54 -22.31 7.48
CA ALA A 28 1.34 -22.45 6.26
C ALA A 28 1.01 -21.38 5.21
N ARG A 29 -0.27 -21.05 4.99
CA ARG A 29 -0.67 -19.98 4.06
C ARG A 29 -0.21 -18.59 4.52
N SER A 30 -0.27 -18.29 5.81
CA SER A 30 0.18 -17.00 6.35
C SER A 30 1.70 -16.84 6.31
N LEU A 31 2.43 -17.91 6.64
CA LEU A 31 3.88 -17.97 6.57
C LEU A 31 4.37 -17.92 5.12
N GLY A 32 3.71 -18.65 4.21
CA GLY A 32 4.07 -18.66 2.79
C GLY A 32 3.90 -17.30 2.12
N ARG A 33 2.85 -16.54 2.46
CA ARG A 33 2.70 -15.15 1.99
C ARG A 33 3.82 -14.25 2.50
N SER A 34 4.15 -14.34 3.79
CA SER A 34 5.23 -13.54 4.40
C SER A 34 6.61 -13.89 3.83
N MET A 35 6.90 -15.19 3.62
CA MET A 35 8.13 -15.66 2.99
C MET A 35 8.26 -15.23 1.53
N ARG A 36 7.16 -15.16 0.77
CA ARG A 36 7.19 -14.70 -0.62
C ARG A 36 7.60 -13.23 -0.71
N ILE A 37 6.99 -12.37 0.11
CA ILE A 37 7.31 -10.94 0.16
C ILE A 37 8.78 -10.76 0.52
N PHE A 38 9.22 -11.40 1.60
CA PHE A 38 10.61 -11.36 2.05
C PHE A 38 11.60 -11.88 1.00
N LYS A 39 11.25 -12.96 0.28
CA LYS A 39 12.09 -13.52 -0.79
C LYS A 39 12.21 -12.56 -1.95
N SER A 40 11.12 -11.88 -2.36
CA SER A 40 11.13 -10.88 -3.42
C SER A 40 11.99 -9.66 -3.06
N GLU A 41 11.82 -9.11 -1.86
CA GLU A 41 12.65 -7.99 -1.38
C GLU A 41 14.12 -8.37 -1.28
N MET A 42 14.43 -9.58 -0.81
CA MET A 42 15.81 -10.11 -0.79
C MET A 42 16.39 -10.34 -2.19
N ASP A 43 15.57 -10.71 -3.17
CA ASP A 43 16.03 -10.93 -4.55
C ASP A 43 16.31 -9.61 -5.26
N GLU A 44 15.50 -8.58 -4.98
CA GLU A 44 15.72 -7.21 -5.43
C GLU A 44 17.05 -6.65 -4.89
N MET A 45 17.34 -6.84 -3.60
CA MET A 45 18.63 -6.44 -3.02
C MET A 45 19.84 -7.15 -3.64
N LYS A 46 19.67 -8.40 -4.06
CA LYS A 46 20.73 -9.17 -4.76
C LYS A 46 20.87 -8.74 -6.21
N THR A 47 19.75 -8.37 -6.85
CA THR A 47 19.69 -7.92 -8.24
C THR A 47 20.22 -6.50 -8.39
N ASP A 48 19.93 -5.59 -7.46
CA ASP A 48 20.48 -4.22 -7.43
C ASP A 48 22.01 -4.22 -7.40
N LYS A 49 22.63 -5.12 -6.62
CA LYS A 49 24.09 -5.35 -6.67
C LYS A 49 24.62 -5.79 -8.03
N LYS A 50 23.80 -6.46 -8.85
CA LYS A 50 24.18 -6.95 -10.19
C LYS A 50 23.84 -5.93 -11.29
N ALA A 51 22.82 -5.10 -11.07
CA ALA A 51 22.38 -4.02 -11.95
C ALA A 51 23.26 -2.77 -11.82
N GLN A 52 23.68 -2.38 -10.62
CA GLN A 52 24.65 -1.29 -10.40
C GLN A 52 25.98 -1.53 -11.13
N GLN A 53 26.38 -2.80 -11.32
CA GLN A 53 27.57 -3.15 -12.08
C GLN A 53 27.38 -3.08 -13.61
N ALA A 54 26.13 -3.14 -14.10
CA ALA A 54 25.79 -3.01 -15.51
C ALA A 54 25.46 -1.55 -15.90
N GLU A 55 24.88 -0.77 -14.99
CA GLU A 55 24.48 0.61 -15.25
C GLU A 55 25.67 1.58 -15.28
N GLN A 56 26.76 1.27 -14.57
CA GLN A 56 28.01 2.04 -14.63
C GLN A 56 28.73 2.01 -15.99
N GLN A 57 28.33 1.13 -16.92
CA GLN A 57 28.86 1.10 -18.29
C GLN A 57 27.98 1.86 -19.30
N ALA A 58 26.79 2.32 -18.91
CA ALA A 58 25.81 2.93 -19.82
C ALA A 58 25.67 4.47 -19.70
N ILE A 59 26.28 5.11 -18.68
CA ILE A 59 26.07 6.55 -18.38
C ILE A 59 27.05 7.50 -19.12
N GLU A 60 28.01 7.00 -19.89
CA GLU A 60 29.00 7.87 -20.59
C GLU A 60 28.54 8.48 -21.94
N GLN A 61 27.30 8.29 -22.41
CA GLN A 61 26.91 8.75 -23.77
C GLN A 61 25.71 9.70 -23.88
N GLN A 62 25.14 10.27 -22.81
CA GLN A 62 24.01 11.21 -22.96
C GLN A 62 24.15 12.46 -22.09
N GLN A 63 24.78 13.49 -22.68
CA GLN A 63 24.83 14.86 -22.16
C GLN A 63 23.64 15.69 -22.75
N PRO A 64 23.06 16.65 -22.00
CA PRO A 64 21.66 17.06 -22.13
C PRO A 64 21.42 18.19 -23.14
N GLN A 65 20.39 18.03 -23.98
CA GLN A 65 19.84 19.13 -24.79
C GLN A 65 18.70 19.81 -24.02
N ALA A 66 19.02 20.94 -23.41
CA ALA A 66 18.04 21.91 -22.94
C ALA A 66 17.25 22.46 -24.13
N GLN A 67 16.05 21.90 -24.38
CA GLN A 67 15.09 22.53 -25.28
C GLN A 67 14.30 23.60 -24.54
N ASN A 68 14.75 24.79 -24.86
CA ASN A 68 14.24 26.10 -24.60
C ASN A 68 12.76 26.27 -25.03
N PHE A 69 12.06 27.15 -24.30
CA PHE A 69 10.82 27.88 -24.66
C PHE A 69 9.44 27.33 -24.25
N VAL A 70 9.00 27.83 -23.10
CA VAL A 70 7.65 28.32 -22.73
C VAL A 70 6.56 28.33 -23.82
N GLN A 71 5.42 27.69 -23.53
CA GLN A 71 4.17 27.83 -24.31
C GLN A 71 3.13 28.63 -23.50
N PRO A 72 2.52 29.70 -24.05
CA PRO A 72 1.51 30.51 -23.37
C PRO A 72 0.13 29.83 -23.29
N GLN A 73 -0.53 30.03 -22.14
CA GLN A 73 -1.83 29.50 -21.70
C GLN A 73 -2.99 29.65 -22.69
N GLN A 74 -3.85 28.62 -22.78
CA GLN A 74 -5.30 28.77 -23.03
C GLN A 74 -6.11 27.65 -22.34
N GLY A 75 -7.05 27.99 -21.44
CA GLY A 75 -8.30 27.23 -21.26
C GLY A 75 -8.54 26.42 -19.95
N GLN A 76 -9.15 27.09 -18.98
CA GLN A 76 -10.17 26.57 -18.01
C GLN A 76 -9.73 25.77 -16.75
N PRO A 77 -10.06 26.26 -15.54
CA PRO A 77 -10.13 25.41 -14.35
C PRO A 77 -11.35 24.49 -14.43
N GLN A 78 -11.12 23.18 -14.57
CA GLN A 78 -12.19 22.19 -14.44
C GLN A 78 -12.66 22.11 -12.99
N VAL A 79 -13.83 22.69 -12.75
CA VAL A 79 -14.68 22.49 -11.57
C VAL A 79 -15.18 21.04 -11.57
N GLN A 80 -14.69 20.20 -10.65
CA GLN A 80 -15.31 18.89 -10.40
C GLN A 80 -16.51 19.09 -9.46
N PRO A 81 -17.71 18.58 -9.79
CA PRO A 81 -18.87 18.63 -8.90
C PRO A 81 -18.61 17.72 -7.70
N GLN A 82 -18.16 18.31 -6.60
CA GLN A 82 -18.08 17.68 -5.30
C GLN A 82 -19.51 17.39 -4.84
N GLN A 83 -19.93 16.12 -4.94
CA GLN A 83 -21.20 15.65 -4.36
C GLN A 83 -21.10 15.81 -2.83
N GLN A 84 -21.62 16.92 -2.34
CA GLN A 84 -21.68 17.25 -0.92
C GLN A 84 -23.14 17.11 -0.49
N PRO A 85 -23.50 16.18 0.41
CA PRO A 85 -24.81 16.21 1.03
C PRO A 85 -24.89 17.49 1.88
N ALA A 86 -25.75 18.41 1.44
CA ALA A 86 -26.01 19.67 2.12
C ALA A 86 -26.50 19.39 3.54
N GLN A 87 -25.63 19.58 4.53
CA GLN A 87 -26.05 19.64 5.92
C GLN A 87 -26.73 21.00 6.16
N PRO A 88 -27.92 21.05 6.79
CA PRO A 88 -28.58 22.31 7.09
C PRO A 88 -27.78 23.07 8.15
N GLN A 89 -27.13 24.14 7.70
CA GLN A 89 -26.44 25.10 8.56
C GLN A 89 -27.49 25.85 9.38
N ARG A 90 -27.66 25.46 10.64
CA ARG A 90 -28.47 26.16 11.66
C ARG A 90 -27.95 27.60 11.78
N ASN A 91 -28.61 28.50 11.07
CA ASN A 91 -28.40 29.94 11.20
C ASN A 91 -29.02 30.40 12.53
N TYR A 92 -28.20 30.51 13.57
CA TYR A 92 -28.57 31.17 14.82
C TYR A 92 -28.50 32.70 14.61
N GLY A 93 -29.44 33.24 13.81
CA GLY A 93 -29.90 34.60 14.03
C GLY A 93 -30.68 34.57 15.34
N GLN A 94 -30.31 35.28 16.40
CA GLN A 94 -30.14 36.73 16.42
C GLN A 94 -31.27 37.40 15.64
N GLN A 95 -32.52 37.23 16.10
CA GLN A 95 -33.48 38.33 16.08
C GLN A 95 -34.66 38.08 17.01
N ASP A 96 -35.02 39.15 17.72
CA ASP A 96 -36.31 39.40 18.38
C ASP A 96 -36.64 38.67 19.69
N TYR A 97 -36.17 39.24 20.81
CA TYR A 97 -37.03 39.39 21.98
C TYR A 97 -37.18 40.88 22.29
N PRO A 98 -38.41 41.43 22.28
CA PRO A 98 -38.65 42.82 22.59
C PRO A 98 -38.37 43.12 24.07
N GLN A 99 -37.67 44.23 24.31
CA GLN A 99 -37.77 44.97 25.57
C GLN A 99 -39.24 45.32 25.82
N GLN A 100 -39.80 44.93 26.97
CA GLN A 100 -41.06 45.51 27.44
C GLN A 100 -41.08 45.59 28.97
N GLY A 101 -41.00 46.84 29.47
CA GLY A 101 -41.37 47.37 30.81
C GLY A 101 -40.67 46.74 32.02
N GLN A 102 -39.85 47.41 32.84
CA GLN A 102 -39.98 48.75 33.42
C GLN A 102 -41.44 49.13 33.73
N GLN A 103 -41.96 48.56 34.83
CA GLN A 103 -42.51 49.27 35.98
C GLN A 103 -42.76 48.30 37.13
#